data_AF-A0A5B8LGU9-F1
#
_entry.id   AF-A0A5B8LGU9-F1
#
_cell.length_a   1.000
_cell.length_b   1.000
_cell.length_c   1.000
_cell.angle_alpha   90.00
_cell.angle_beta   90.00
_cell.angle_gamma   90.00
#
_symmetry.space_group_name_H-M   'P 1'
#
loop_
_entity.id
_entity.type
_entity.pdbx_description
1 polymer ?
#
loop_
_entity_poly.entity_id
_entity_poly.type
_entity_poly.pdbx_seq_one_letter_code
_entity_poly.pdbx_strand_id
1 'polypeptide(L)' 'MDFTSKQLAEGAVALAVVVAVLAGIADWRHRRRDDLDRVAWFDWRSVQVFALIGAIVAFSLAVNL' A
#
# COMPACT_ATOMS: atom_id res chain seq x y z
N MET A 1 0.72 -10.11 24.80
CA MET A 1 -0.21 -10.31 23.67
C MET A 1 0.56 -11.15 22.68
N ASP A 2 0.27 -12.43 22.61
CA ASP A 2 1.05 -13.36 21.79
C ASP A 2 0.38 -13.44 20.42
N PHE A 3 0.94 -12.70 19.46
CA PHE A 3 0.45 -12.69 18.10
C PHE A 3 0.97 -13.93 17.36
N THR A 4 0.06 -14.69 16.76
CA THR A 4 0.46 -15.79 15.88
C THR A 4 1.03 -15.23 14.57
N SER A 5 2.01 -15.94 13.98
CA SER A 5 2.61 -15.57 12.68
C SER A 5 1.55 -15.35 11.60
N LYS A 6 0.44 -16.10 11.66
CA LYS A 6 -0.69 -15.94 10.74
C LYS A 6 -1.41 -14.61 10.92
N GLN A 7 -1.68 -14.21 12.17
CA GLN A 7 -2.31 -12.91 12.46
C GLN A 7 -1.42 -11.73 12.02
N LEU A 8 -0.10 -11.87 12.14
CA LEU A 8 0.84 -10.85 11.64
C LEU A 8 0.79 -10.76 10.10
N ALA A 9 0.72 -11.91 9.41
CA ALA A 9 0.61 -11.93 7.94
C ALA A 9 -0.72 -11.31 7.47
N GLU A 10 -1.84 -11.64 8.11
CA GLU A 10 -3.15 -11.04 7.81
C GLU A 10 -3.15 -9.52 8.04
N GLY A 11 -2.55 -9.06 9.15
CA GLY A 11 -2.38 -7.64 9.44
C GLY A 11 -1.52 -6.92 8.40
N ALA A 12 -0.44 -7.56 7.93
CA ALA A 12 0.42 -7.02 6.88
C ALA A 12 -0.31 -6.89 5.53
N VAL A 13 -1.16 -7.87 5.17
CA VAL A 13 -2.02 -7.78 3.97
C VAL A 13 -2.94 -6.56 4.06
N ALA A 14 -3.68 -6.43 5.18
CA ALA A 14 -4.62 -5.34 5.37
C ALA A 14 -3.93 -3.98 5.28
N LEU A 15 -2.77 -3.82 5.95
CA LEU A 15 -2.00 -2.59 5.91
C LEU A 15 -1.52 -2.27 4.49
N ALA A 16 -0.97 -3.24 3.78
CA ALA A 16 -0.46 -3.05 2.42
C ALA A 16 -1.57 -2.63 1.44
N VAL A 17 -2.76 -3.24 1.55
CA VAL A 17 -3.93 -2.86 0.76
C VAL A 17 -4.37 -1.42 1.08
N VAL A 18 -4.44 -1.05 2.36
CA VAL A 18 -4.80 0.33 2.76
C VAL A 18 -3.80 1.34 2.19
N VAL A 19 -2.50 1.05 2.28
CA VAL A 19 -1.46 1.92 1.70
C VAL A 19 -1.62 2.04 0.19
N ALA A 20 -1.89 0.94 -0.52
CA ALA A 20 -2.12 0.96 -1.97
C ALA A 20 -3.33 1.84 -2.35
N VAL A 21 -4.42 1.74 -1.61
CA VAL A 21 -5.62 2.57 -1.83
C VAL A 21 -5.32 4.05 -1.57
N LEU A 22 -4.68 4.37 -0.45
CA LEU A 22 -4.34 5.75 -0.11
C LEU A 22 -3.36 6.35 -1.12
N ALA A 23 -2.37 5.58 -1.60
CA ALA A 23 -1.45 6.00 -2.63
C ALA A 23 -2.16 6.29 -3.96
N GLY A 24 -3.11 5.44 -4.37
CA GLY A 24 -3.94 5.67 -5.55
C GLY A 24 -4.82 6.92 -5.43
N ILE A 25 -5.40 7.17 -4.25
CA ILE A 25 -6.17 8.40 -3.98
C ILE A 25 -5.27 9.63 -4.00
N ALA A 26 -4.05 9.53 -3.43
CA ALA A 26 -3.09 10.62 -3.44
C ALA A 26 -2.63 10.97 -4.86
N ASP A 27 -2.34 9.97 -5.70
CA ASP A 27 -2.03 10.15 -7.13
C ASP A 27 -3.20 10.78 -7.89
N TRP A 28 -4.43 10.29 -7.69
CA TRP A 28 -5.63 10.86 -8.32
C TRP A 28 -5.87 12.31 -7.91
N ARG A 29 -5.71 12.62 -6.62
CA ARG A 29 -5.83 13.99 -6.10
C ARG A 29 -4.71 14.87 -6.64
N HIS A 30 -3.49 14.35 -6.78
CA HIS A 30 -2.36 15.10 -7.32
C HIS A 30 -2.59 15.47 -8.79
N ARG A 31 -3.08 14.53 -9.61
CA ARG A 31 -3.43 14.78 -11.03
C ARG A 31 -4.60 15.74 -11.23
N ARG A 32 -5.48 15.86 -10.23
CA ARG A 32 -6.59 16.80 -10.25
C ARG A 32 -6.24 18.19 -9.70
N ARG A 33 -4.98 18.44 -9.31
CA ARG A 33 -4.54 19.79 -8.93
C ARG A 33 -4.21 20.61 -10.18
N ASP A 34 -4.66 21.86 -10.17
CA ASP A 34 -4.33 22.91 -11.15
C ASP A 34 -2.86 23.37 -11.07
N ASP A 35 -2.18 23.04 -9.98
CA ASP A 35 -0.82 23.52 -9.68
C ASP A 35 0.21 22.48 -10.12
N LEU A 36 0.69 22.63 -11.36
CA LEU A 36 1.64 21.73 -12.02
C LEU A 36 3.07 21.84 -11.42
N ASP A 37 3.37 22.94 -10.73
CA ASP A 37 4.71 23.24 -10.19
C ASP A 37 4.94 22.63 -8.81
N ARG A 38 3.90 22.09 -8.18
CA ARG A 38 4.01 21.47 -6.86
C ARG A 38 4.66 20.08 -6.97
N VAL A 39 5.98 20.03 -6.86
CA VAL A 39 6.76 18.79 -6.83
C VAL A 39 6.26 17.85 -5.72
N ALA A 40 5.76 16.67 -6.11
CA ALA A 40 5.47 15.60 -5.16
C ALA A 40 6.77 15.09 -4.55
N TRP A 41 6.80 14.97 -3.22
CA TRP A 41 7.99 14.46 -2.51
C TRP A 41 8.26 12.98 -2.79
N PHE A 42 7.21 12.24 -3.16
CA PHE A 42 7.27 10.82 -3.51
C PHE A 42 6.45 10.55 -4.76
N ASP A 43 6.89 9.60 -5.58
CA ASP A 43 6.09 9.07 -6.67
C ASP A 43 5.00 8.15 -6.10
N TRP A 44 3.78 8.70 -5.98
CA TRP A 44 2.60 8.00 -5.47
C TRP A 44 2.26 6.75 -6.27
N ARG A 45 2.58 6.72 -7.58
CA ARG A 45 2.38 5.53 -8.41
C ARG A 45 3.28 4.40 -7.95
N SER A 46 4.58 4.67 -7.79
CA SER A 46 5.54 3.68 -7.30
C SER A 46 5.13 3.15 -5.93
N VAL A 47 4.73 4.02 -4.99
CA VAL A 47 4.24 3.60 -3.66
C VAL A 47 3.06 2.64 -3.78
N GLN A 48 2.08 2.94 -4.65
CA GLN A 48 0.93 2.07 -4.87
C GLN A 48 1.36 0.69 -5.39
N VAL A 49 2.26 0.63 -6.38
CA VAL A 49 2.72 -0.64 -6.95
C VAL A 49 3.48 -1.47 -5.92
N PHE A 50 4.40 -0.87 -5.16
CA PHE A 50 5.14 -1.59 -4.11
C PHE A 50 4.21 -2.08 -2.99
N ALA A 51 3.21 -1.30 -2.61
CA ALA A 51 2.21 -1.71 -1.64
C ALA A 51 1.38 -2.91 -2.14
N LEU A 52 0.99 -2.93 -3.42
CA LEU A 52 0.29 -4.08 -4.02
C LEU A 52 1.17 -5.33 -4.06
N ILE A 53 2.44 -5.19 -4.44
CA ILE A 53 3.40 -6.31 -4.41
C ILE A 53 3.54 -6.86 -2.99
N GLY A 54 3.72 -5.98 -2.00
CA GLY A 54 3.77 -6.35 -0.59
C GLY A 54 2.51 -7.07 -0.11
N ALA A 55 1.33 -6.60 -0.53
CA ALA A 55 0.05 -7.24 -0.22
C ALA A 55 -0.03 -8.66 -0.79
N ILE A 56 0.40 -8.86 -2.04
CA ILE A 56 0.40 -10.19 -2.70
C ILE A 56 1.34 -11.14 -1.98
N VAL A 57 2.55 -10.70 -1.62
CA VAL A 57 3.53 -11.52 -0.90
C VAL A 57 3.01 -11.88 0.51
N ALA A 58 2.50 -10.89 1.25
CA ALA A 58 1.93 -11.12 2.58
C ALA A 58 0.72 -12.07 2.53
N PHE A 59 -0.11 -11.97 1.49
CA PHE A 59 -1.25 -12.85 1.28
C PHE A 59 -0.80 -14.28 1.01
N SER A 60 0.22 -14.46 0.16
CA SER A 60 0.80 -15.76 -0.10
C SER A 60 1.37 -16.41 1.17
N LEU A 61 2.00 -15.63 2.05
CA LEU A 61 2.49 -16.11 3.34
C LEU A 61 1.33 -16.48 4.28
N ALA A 62 0.30 -15.63 4.38
CA ALA A 62 -0.85 -15.87 5.24
C ALA A 62 -1.62 -17.15 4.87
N VAL A 63 -1.64 -17.52 3.59
CA VAL A 63 -2.27 -18.76 3.10
C VAL A 63 -1.40 -19.99 3.37
N ASN A 64 -0.08 -19.83 3.42
CA ASN A 64 0.87 -20.94 3.60
C ASN A 64 1.20 -21.24 5.08
N LEU A 65 0.89 -20.32 5.99
CA LEU A 65 1.05 -20.43 7.45
C LEU A 65 -0.18 -21.05 8.13
#